data_AF-A0AAN9DHX1-F1
#
_entry.id   AF-A0AAN9DHX1-F1
#
_cell.length_a   1.000
_cell.length_b   1.000
_cell.length_c   1.000
_cell.angle_alpha   90.00
_cell.angle_beta   90.00
_cell.angle_gamma   90.00
#
_symmetry.space_group_name_H-M   'P 1'
#
loop_
_entity.id
_entity.type
_entity.pdbx_description
1 polymer ?
#
loop_
_entity_poly.entity_id
_entity_poly.type
_entity_poly.pdbx_seq_one_letter_code
_entity_poly.pdbx_strand_id
1 'polypeptide(L)'
;MTTTNKGNKALKVKREPGENGTSLTDDELVSMSVRELNQHLRGLTKDEIQQLKQRRRTLKNRGYAASCRVKRVTQKEELEKQKIELQHEVEKLVSENASIKAELELLRSKYEALQSFARTVAHRGPVTKVATTSVITIVKSKTHARS
;
A
#
# COMPACT_ATOMS: atom_id res chain seq x y z
N MET A 1 57.72 3.03 61.55
CA MET A 1 56.67 4.06 61.44
C MET A 1 55.33 3.37 61.26
N THR A 2 54.35 3.80 62.03
CA THR A 2 52.99 3.28 62.18
C THR A 2 52.00 3.90 61.18
N THR A 3 50.81 3.29 61.09
CA THR A 3 49.51 3.78 60.57
C THR A 3 49.18 3.43 59.09
N THR A 4 47.94 3.13 58.68
CA THR A 4 46.65 2.87 59.35
C THR A 4 45.69 2.16 58.38
N ASN A 5 44.89 1.25 58.92
CA ASN A 5 43.72 0.62 58.33
C ASN A 5 42.59 1.64 58.09
N LYS A 6 41.94 1.66 56.92
CA LYS A 6 40.74 2.47 56.64
C LYS A 6 39.64 1.65 55.94
N GLY A 7 38.86 0.98 56.78
CA GLY A 7 37.40 1.13 56.86
C GLY A 7 36.57 0.95 55.58
N ASN A 8 35.97 -0.24 55.47
CA ASN A 8 34.82 -0.53 54.61
C ASN A 8 33.68 0.47 54.88
N LYS A 9 33.34 1.32 53.91
CA LYS A 9 32.11 2.10 53.95
C LYS A 9 30.93 1.20 53.55
N ALA A 10 30.27 0.62 54.54
CA ALA A 10 28.95 0.03 54.37
C ALA A 10 27.95 1.16 54.06
N LEU A 11 27.56 1.28 52.79
CA LEU A 11 26.43 2.10 52.37
C LEU A 11 25.18 1.54 53.03
N LYS A 12 24.74 2.21 54.10
CA LYS A 12 23.51 1.90 54.82
C LYS A 12 22.34 2.37 53.96
N VAL A 13 21.90 1.51 53.04
CA VAL A 13 20.66 1.70 52.29
C VAL A 13 19.52 1.63 53.31
N LYS A 14 18.94 2.79 53.61
CA LYS A 14 17.72 2.92 54.40
C LYS A 14 16.62 2.11 53.70
N ARG A 15 16.30 0.95 54.24
CA ARG A 15 15.16 0.13 53.82
C ARG A 15 13.92 0.76 54.44
N GLU A 16 13.20 1.54 53.65
CA GLU A 16 11.83 1.92 54.01
C GLU A 16 10.93 0.67 53.87
N PRO A 17 10.14 0.32 54.89
CA PRO A 17 9.26 -0.83 54.85
C PRO A 17 8.00 -0.52 54.03
N GLY A 18 7.79 -1.32 52.98
CA GLY A 18 6.48 -1.77 52.51
C GLY A 18 5.32 -0.76 52.41
N GLU A 19 5.30 0.03 51.33
CA GLU A 19 4.07 0.67 50.83
C GLU A 19 3.94 0.59 49.28
N ASN A 20 4.69 -0.30 48.62
CA ASN A 20 4.58 -0.51 47.17
C ASN A 20 3.40 -1.41 46.75
N GLY A 21 2.45 -1.64 47.64
CA GLY A 21 1.21 -2.35 47.38
C GLY A 21 0.11 -1.47 46.79
N THR A 22 0.44 -0.33 46.17
CA THR A 22 -0.54 0.41 45.37
C THR A 22 -0.98 -0.46 44.21
N SER A 23 -2.28 -0.71 44.15
CA SER A 23 -2.96 -1.57 43.19
C SER A 23 -2.71 -1.09 41.75
N LEU A 24 -1.59 -1.49 41.15
CA LEU A 24 -1.23 -1.16 39.78
C LEU A 24 -2.35 -1.60 38.82
N THR A 25 -2.86 -0.64 38.06
CA THR A 25 -3.85 -0.91 37.03
C THR A 25 -3.20 -1.63 35.85
N ASP A 26 -4.03 -2.32 35.05
CA ASP A 26 -3.54 -3.04 33.86
C ASP A 26 -2.88 -2.06 32.85
N ASP A 27 -3.45 -0.87 32.69
CA ASP A 27 -2.97 0.12 31.73
C ASP A 27 -1.63 0.74 32.14
N GLU A 28 -1.47 1.09 33.41
CA GLU A 28 -0.18 1.54 33.96
C GLU A 28 0.88 0.45 33.82
N LEU A 29 0.53 -0.79 34.17
CA LEU A 29 1.47 -1.92 34.11
C LEU A 29 1.99 -2.20 32.70
N VAL A 30 1.13 -2.05 31.68
CA VAL A 30 1.52 -2.25 30.28
C VAL A 30 2.38 -1.10 29.78
N SER A 31 1.99 0.13 30.09
CA SER A 31 2.57 1.38 29.59
C SER A 31 3.92 1.74 30.23
N MET A 32 4.14 1.40 31.50
CA MET A 32 5.41 1.63 32.20
C MET A 32 6.62 1.12 31.40
N SER A 33 7.74 1.80 31.48
CA SER A 33 9.02 1.29 30.99
C SER A 33 9.49 0.08 31.80
N VAL A 34 10.56 -0.57 31.35
CA VAL A 34 11.21 -1.63 32.14
C VAL A 34 11.85 -1.04 33.41
N ARG A 35 12.38 0.19 33.32
CA ARG A 35 13.02 0.89 34.45
C ARG A 35 12.01 1.21 35.56
N GLU A 36 10.86 1.77 35.19
CA GLU A 36 9.78 2.07 36.15
C GLU A 36 9.24 0.78 36.77
N LEU A 37 9.01 -0.27 35.98
CA LEU A 37 8.61 -1.57 36.53
C LEU A 37 9.62 -2.06 37.56
N ASN A 38 10.92 -2.04 37.24
CA ASN A 38 11.95 -2.50 38.16
C ASN A 38 12.01 -1.66 39.46
N GLN A 39 11.61 -0.38 39.42
CA GLN A 39 11.49 0.43 40.62
C GLN A 39 10.32 -0.03 41.50
N HIS A 40 9.15 -0.31 40.92
CA HIS A 40 7.99 -0.85 41.63
C HIS A 40 8.22 -2.26 42.19
N LEU A 41 9.06 -3.07 41.53
CA LEU A 41 9.41 -4.41 42.01
C LEU A 41 10.31 -4.42 43.26
N ARG A 42 10.90 -3.26 43.66
CA ARG A 42 11.76 -3.20 44.83
C ARG A 42 10.94 -3.42 46.11
N GLY A 43 11.42 -4.33 46.96
CA GLY A 43 10.78 -4.63 48.24
C GLY A 43 9.67 -5.68 48.16
N LEU A 44 9.27 -6.12 46.96
CA LEU A 44 8.35 -7.23 46.77
C LEU A 44 9.06 -8.58 46.95
N THR A 45 8.28 -9.58 47.35
CA THR A 45 8.72 -10.98 47.41
C THR A 45 8.92 -11.55 46.01
N LYS A 46 9.66 -12.66 45.92
CA LYS A 46 9.94 -13.34 44.64
C LYS A 46 8.65 -13.72 43.90
N ASP A 47 7.66 -14.21 44.64
CA ASP A 47 6.40 -14.69 44.07
C ASP A 47 5.54 -13.53 43.54
N GLU A 48 5.48 -12.42 44.28
CA GLU A 48 4.81 -11.19 43.82
C GLU A 48 5.47 -10.62 42.55
N ILE A 49 6.80 -10.61 42.49
CA ILE A 49 7.54 -10.20 41.29
C ILE A 49 7.19 -11.08 40.10
N GLN A 50 7.12 -12.40 40.29
CA GLN A 50 6.77 -13.34 39.22
C GLN A 50 5.34 -13.13 38.75
N GLN A 51 4.38 -12.98 39.67
CA GLN A 51 2.98 -12.69 39.35
C GLN A 51 2.83 -11.39 38.56
N LEU A 52 3.50 -10.30 38.98
CA LEU A 52 3.38 -9.01 38.30
C LEU A 52 3.99 -9.04 36.90
N LYS A 53 5.16 -9.70 36.74
CA LYS A 53 5.78 -9.91 35.42
C LYS A 53 4.89 -10.76 34.51
N GLN A 54 4.30 -11.82 35.05
CA GLN A 54 3.41 -12.68 34.29
C GLN A 54 2.14 -11.94 33.87
N ARG A 55 1.49 -11.19 34.78
CA ARG A 55 0.35 -10.33 34.47
C ARG A 55 0.69 -9.35 33.35
N ARG A 56 1.83 -8.65 33.46
CA ARG A 56 2.31 -7.74 32.42
C ARG A 56 2.51 -8.42 31.07
N ARG A 57 3.10 -9.63 31.05
CA ARG A 57 3.32 -10.41 29.82
C ARG A 57 2.00 -10.78 29.17
N THR A 58 1.03 -11.27 29.94
CA THR A 58 -0.31 -11.61 29.46
C THR A 58 -1.01 -10.41 28.85
N LEU A 59 -0.95 -9.25 29.51
CA LEU A 59 -1.57 -8.02 29.00
C LEU A 59 -0.90 -7.53 27.70
N LYS A 60 0.43 -7.52 27.62
CA LYS A 60 1.13 -7.18 26.37
C LYS A 60 0.79 -8.15 25.23
N ASN A 61 0.72 -9.45 25.52
CA ASN A 61 0.33 -10.44 24.53
C ASN A 61 -1.11 -10.25 24.04
N ARG A 62 -2.02 -9.80 24.90
CA ARG A 62 -3.38 -9.39 24.51
C ARG A 62 -3.32 -8.24 23.50
N GLY A 63 -2.51 -7.22 23.76
CA GLY A 63 -2.26 -6.11 22.83
C GLY A 63 -1.68 -6.59 21.49
N TYR A 64 -0.66 -7.46 21.52
CA TYR A 64 -0.07 -8.02 20.31
C TYR A 64 -1.07 -8.84 19.48
N ALA A 65 -1.97 -9.58 20.12
CA ALA A 65 -3.02 -10.31 19.41
C ALA A 65 -3.99 -9.34 18.69
N ALA A 66 -4.39 -8.25 19.34
CA ALA A 66 -5.22 -7.22 18.72
C ALA A 66 -4.49 -6.56 17.53
N SER A 67 -3.24 -6.11 17.71
CA SER A 67 -2.43 -5.54 16.63
C SER A 67 -2.20 -6.51 15.48
N CYS A 68 -2.03 -7.82 15.77
CA CYS A 68 -1.91 -8.84 14.74
C CYS A 68 -3.18 -8.96 13.89
N ARG A 69 -4.36 -8.91 14.52
CA ARG A 69 -5.65 -8.92 13.79
C ARG A 69 -5.78 -7.68 12.91
N VAL A 70 -5.51 -6.49 13.44
CA VAL A 70 -5.54 -5.24 12.68
C VAL A 70 -4.60 -5.31 11.48
N LYS A 71 -3.33 -5.68 11.71
CA LYS A 71 -2.33 -5.79 10.64
C LYS A 71 -2.77 -6.76 9.54
N ARG A 72 -3.38 -7.89 9.91
CA ARG A 72 -3.88 -8.88 8.95
C ARG A 72 -5.03 -8.33 8.10
N VAL A 73 -5.99 -7.67 8.74
CA VAL A 73 -7.14 -7.08 8.05
C VAL A 73 -6.68 -5.97 7.10
N THR A 74 -5.86 -5.03 7.58
CA THR A 74 -5.31 -3.96 6.75
C THR A 74 -4.49 -4.49 5.59
N GLN A 75 -3.66 -5.53 5.80
CA GLN A 75 -2.89 -6.15 4.72
C GLN A 75 -3.79 -6.81 3.68
N LYS A 76 -4.89 -7.45 4.11
CA LYS A 76 -5.87 -8.03 3.20
C LYS A 76 -6.56 -6.95 2.37
N GLU A 77 -7.04 -5.90 3.00
CA GLU A 77 -7.71 -4.76 2.34
C GLU A 77 -6.79 -4.09 1.32
N GLU A 78 -5.52 -3.88 1.66
CA GLU A 78 -4.52 -3.32 0.75
C GLU A 78 -4.29 -4.22 -0.47
N LEU A 79 -4.21 -5.54 -0.29
CA LEU A 79 -4.09 -6.48 -1.40
C LEU A 79 -5.35 -6.50 -2.28
N GLU A 80 -6.54 -6.39 -1.68
CA GLU A 80 -7.80 -6.29 -2.43
C GLU A 80 -7.86 -5.01 -3.26
N LYS A 81 -7.41 -3.88 -2.70
CA LYS A 81 -7.28 -2.62 -3.42
C LYS A 81 -6.31 -2.74 -4.60
N GLN A 82 -5.11 -3.28 -4.36
CA GLN A 82 -4.11 -3.50 -5.43
C GLN A 82 -4.64 -4.40 -6.55
N LYS A 83 -5.40 -5.45 -6.20
CA LYS A 83 -6.06 -6.31 -7.18
C LYS A 83 -7.03 -5.52 -8.06
N ILE A 84 -7.87 -4.67 -7.46
CA ILE A 84 -8.84 -3.84 -8.19
C ILE A 84 -8.13 -2.85 -9.12
N GLU A 85 -7.08 -2.18 -8.62
CA GLU A 85 -6.29 -1.23 -9.41
C GLU A 85 -5.62 -1.91 -10.61
N LEU A 86 -5.01 -3.08 -10.42
CA LEU A 86 -4.41 -3.84 -11.50
C LEU A 86 -5.45 -4.34 -12.51
N GLN A 87 -6.62 -4.78 -12.04
CA GLN A 87 -7.71 -5.20 -12.92
C GLN A 87 -8.18 -4.05 -13.81
N HIS A 88 -8.34 -2.86 -13.25
CA HIS A 88 -8.72 -1.67 -14.00
C HIS A 88 -7.64 -1.28 -15.04
N GLU A 89 -6.35 -1.36 -14.69
CA GLU A 89 -5.28 -1.07 -15.64
C GLU A 89 -5.24 -2.08 -16.80
N VAL A 90 -5.49 -3.37 -16.51
CA VAL A 90 -5.62 -4.40 -17.56
C VAL A 90 -6.78 -4.06 -18.50
N GLU A 91 -7.95 -3.72 -17.98
CA GLU A 91 -9.12 -3.36 -18.78
C GLU A 91 -8.89 -2.14 -19.66
N LYS A 92 -8.24 -1.11 -19.10
CA LYS A 92 -7.82 0.08 -19.83
C LYS A 92 -6.88 -0.27 -20.98
N LEU A 93 -5.82 -1.04 -20.71
CA LEU A 93 -4.86 -1.45 -21.74
C LEU A 93 -5.51 -2.32 -22.83
N VAL A 94 -6.46 -3.18 -22.48
CA VAL A 94 -7.23 -3.98 -23.44
C VAL A 94 -8.03 -3.07 -24.38
N SER A 95 -8.71 -2.05 -23.83
CA SER A 95 -9.47 -1.07 -24.62
C SER A 95 -8.57 -0.27 -25.56
N GLU A 96 -7.45 0.25 -25.04
CA GLU A 96 -6.47 1.00 -25.84
C GLU A 96 -5.88 0.14 -26.96
N ASN A 97 -5.52 -1.11 -26.67
CA ASN A 97 -5.00 -2.05 -27.66
C ASN A 97 -6.03 -2.35 -28.76
N ALA A 98 -7.31 -2.52 -28.39
CA ALA A 98 -8.39 -2.70 -29.37
C ALA A 98 -8.56 -1.48 -30.28
N SER A 99 -8.50 -0.27 -29.73
CA SER A 99 -8.56 0.98 -30.51
C SER A 99 -7.41 1.06 -31.51
N ILE A 100 -6.18 0.83 -31.05
CA ILE A 100 -4.98 0.88 -31.90
C ILE A 100 -5.06 -0.15 -33.02
N LYS A 101 -5.51 -1.37 -32.73
CA LYS A 101 -5.71 -2.41 -33.76
C LYS A 101 -6.73 -1.99 -34.81
N ALA A 102 -7.82 -1.35 -34.42
CA ALA A 102 -8.84 -0.87 -35.35
C ALA A 102 -8.29 0.26 -36.24
N GLU A 103 -7.53 1.20 -35.69
CA GLU A 103 -6.87 2.27 -36.45
C GLU A 103 -5.85 1.71 -37.45
N LEU A 104 -5.08 0.71 -37.02
CA LEU A 104 -4.10 0.03 -37.86
C LEU A 104 -4.79 -0.68 -39.03
N GLU A 105 -5.90 -1.37 -38.79
CA GLU A 105 -6.67 -2.05 -39.83
C GLU A 105 -7.27 -1.06 -40.84
N LEU A 106 -7.80 0.08 -40.35
CA LEU A 106 -8.28 1.15 -41.22
C LEU A 106 -7.15 1.70 -42.11
N LEU A 107 -5.95 1.90 -41.55
CA LEU A 107 -4.81 2.40 -42.30
C LEU A 107 -4.32 1.38 -43.35
N ARG A 108 -4.27 0.08 -42.99
CA ARG A 108 -3.96 -1.01 -43.92
C ARG A 108 -4.95 -1.05 -45.09
N SER A 109 -6.24 -0.97 -44.80
CA SER A 109 -7.29 -0.96 -45.82
C SER A 109 -7.13 0.21 -46.80
N LYS A 110 -6.85 1.42 -46.30
CA LYS A 110 -6.57 2.60 -47.13
C LYS A 110 -5.31 2.41 -48.00
N TYR A 111 -4.26 1.83 -47.43
CA TYR A 111 -3.01 1.56 -48.14
C TYR A 111 -3.19 0.54 -49.27
N GLU A 112 -3.90 -0.55 -49.01
CA GLU A 112 -4.24 -1.58 -50.02
C GLU A 112 -5.09 -1.00 -51.16
N ALA A 113 -6.08 -0.17 -50.83
CA ALA A 113 -6.90 0.51 -51.84
C ALA A 113 -6.03 1.40 -52.75
N LEU A 114 -5.09 2.15 -52.17
CA LEU A 114 -4.17 3.00 -52.93
C LEU A 114 -3.19 2.18 -53.78
N GLN A 115 -2.64 1.08 -53.26
CA GLN A 115 -1.81 0.18 -54.03
C GLN A 115 -2.57 -0.44 -55.22
N SER A 116 -3.80 -0.90 -55.00
CA SER A 116 -4.66 -1.47 -56.03
C SER A 116 -4.95 -0.44 -57.14
N PHE A 117 -5.25 0.80 -56.75
CA PHE A 117 -5.41 1.90 -57.68
C PHE A 117 -4.14 2.15 -58.50
N ALA A 118 -2.97 2.26 -57.85
CA ALA A 118 -1.70 2.49 -58.54
C ALA A 118 -1.36 1.36 -59.53
N ARG A 119 -1.58 0.09 -59.17
CA ARG A 119 -1.41 -1.06 -60.06
C ARG A 119 -2.34 -0.98 -61.28
N THR A 120 -3.61 -0.63 -61.05
CA THR A 120 -4.61 -0.49 -62.12
C THR A 120 -4.22 0.62 -63.11
N VAL A 121 -3.74 1.76 -62.59
CA VAL A 121 -3.26 2.88 -63.42
C VAL A 121 -2.01 2.48 -64.21
N ALA A 122 -1.05 1.77 -63.59
CA ALA A 122 0.17 1.32 -64.25
C ALA A 122 -0.09 0.31 -65.38
N HIS A 123 -1.06 -0.60 -65.21
CA HIS A 123 -1.42 -1.61 -66.23
C HIS A 123 -2.24 -1.05 -67.39
N ARG A 124 -2.92 0.10 -67.24
CA ARG A 124 -3.66 0.72 -68.34
C ARG A 124 -2.79 1.54 -69.31
N GLY A 125 -1.48 1.65 -69.08
CA GLY A 125 -0.61 2.54 -69.85
C GLY A 125 -1.03 4.01 -69.73
N PRO A 126 -0.31 4.98 -70.34
CA PRO A 126 -0.76 6.36 -70.35
C PRO A 126 -2.09 6.45 -71.10
N VAL A 127 -3.19 6.57 -70.35
CA VAL A 127 -4.52 6.78 -70.91
C VAL A 127 -4.48 8.12 -71.64
N THR A 128 -4.50 8.10 -72.96
CA THR A 128 -4.71 9.29 -73.78
C THR A 128 -6.02 9.94 -73.33
N LYS A 129 -5.89 11.08 -72.64
CA LYS A 129 -6.91 12.08 -72.31
C LYS A 129 -8.36 11.61 -72.52
N VAL A 130 -8.97 11.01 -71.50
CA VAL A 130 -10.44 11.01 -71.37
C VAL A 130 -10.78 11.86 -70.16
N ALA A 131 -11.54 12.93 -70.40
CA ALA A 131 -11.95 13.89 -69.40
C ALA A 131 -12.74 13.21 -68.27
N THR A 132 -12.17 13.19 -67.06
CA THR A 132 -12.86 12.75 -65.86
C THR A 132 -13.66 13.93 -65.31
N THR A 133 -14.94 14.02 -65.70
CA THR A 133 -15.91 14.89 -65.04
C THR A 133 -16.31 14.24 -63.70
N SER A 134 -15.53 14.48 -62.65
CA SER A 134 -15.87 14.04 -61.30
C SER A 134 -16.96 14.95 -60.73
N VAL A 135 -18.21 14.49 -60.74
CA VAL A 135 -19.33 15.16 -60.07
C VAL A 135 -19.15 15.00 -58.56
N ILE A 136 -18.85 16.09 -57.86
CA ILE A 136 -18.84 16.14 -56.40
C ILE A 136 -20.27 16.49 -55.95
N THR A 137 -21.01 15.49 -55.48
CA THR A 137 -22.30 15.73 -54.83
C THR A 137 -22.05 16.20 -53.39
N ILE A 138 -22.18 17.51 -53.14
CA ILE A 138 -22.16 18.06 -51.79
C ILE A 138 -23.55 17.84 -51.16
N VAL A 139 -23.66 16.84 -50.28
CA VAL A 139 -24.86 16.70 -49.42
C VAL A 139 -24.71 17.64 -48.24
N LYS A 140 -25.46 18.75 -48.25
CA LYS A 140 -25.55 19.71 -47.15
C LYS A 140 -26.43 19.14 -46.04
N SER A 141 -25.84 18.52 -45.02
CA SER A 141 -26.55 18.15 -43.80
C SER A 141 -26.86 19.39 -42.96
N LYS A 142 -28.15 19.72 -42.78
CA LYS A 142 -28.62 20.71 -41.79
C LYS A 142 -28.27 20.20 -40.39
N THR A 143 -27.44 20.95 -39.68
CA THR A 143 -27.22 20.79 -38.23
C THR A 143 -28.51 21.17 -37.50
N HIS A 144 -29.19 20.19 -36.92
CA HIS A 144 -30.26 20.48 -35.97
C HIS A 144 -29.61 20.76 -34.61
N ALA A 145 -29.58 22.04 -34.23
CA ALA A 145 -29.31 22.43 -32.85
C ALA A 145 -30.42 21.86 -31.97
N ARG A 146 -30.04 21.12 -30.93
CA ARG A 146 -30.94 20.70 -29.84
C ARG A 146 -30.73 21.66 -28.67
N SER A 147 -31.84 22.24 -28.20
CA SER A 147 -31.96 22.92 -26.90
C SER A 147 -31.56 22.02 -25.75
#